data_AF-A0A6J7I2D9-F1
#
_entry.id   AF-A0A6J7I2D9-F1
#
_cell.length_a   1.000
_cell.length_b   1.000
_cell.length_c   1.000
_cell.angle_alpha   90.00
_cell.angle_beta   90.00
_cell.angle_gamma   90.00
#
_symmetry.space_group_name_H-M   'P 1'
#
loop_
_entity.id
_entity.type
_entity.pdbx_description
1 polymer ?
#
loop_
_entity_poly.entity_id
_entity_poly.type
_entity_poly.pdbx_seq_one_letter_code
_entity_poly.pdbx_strand_id
1 'polypeptide(L)'
;MATSARRAGISSVIISALLLSSSHPALADDDRSKTKPASKMEVKKSKVKLKFGKDSYEEAMKAREEAREKINRTFKATIKKATADAYNALADAKTAEEKMMIMNTLKNARISAVALRDLALAALGSLPSPPGEAKMDEKRRTLAP
;
A
#
# COMPACT_ATOMS: atom_id res chain seq x y z
N MET A 1 -21.61 11.64 49.52
CA MET A 1 -21.73 10.17 49.36
C MET A 1 -22.23 9.89 47.96
N ALA A 2 -21.42 9.28 47.11
CA ALA A 2 -21.81 8.76 45.81
C ALA A 2 -20.95 7.52 45.50
N THR A 3 -21.61 6.51 44.95
CA THR A 3 -21.28 5.09 45.00
C THR A 3 -20.31 4.63 43.90
N SER A 4 -19.51 3.63 44.28
CA SER A 4 -18.54 2.82 43.52
C SER A 4 -19.10 2.13 42.26
N ALA A 5 -18.25 1.91 41.25
CA ALA A 5 -18.16 0.62 40.55
C ALA A 5 -16.84 0.48 39.77
N ARG A 6 -16.01 -0.46 40.25
CA ARG A 6 -14.76 -0.95 39.65
C ARG A 6 -15.12 -1.88 38.49
N ARG A 7 -14.49 -1.74 37.32
CA ARG A 7 -14.60 -2.74 36.25
C ARG A 7 -13.46 -3.75 36.36
N ALA A 8 -13.87 -4.98 36.67
CA ALA A 8 -13.08 -6.15 36.91
C ALA A 8 -12.43 -6.69 35.62
N GLY A 9 -11.27 -7.33 35.79
CA GLY A 9 -10.57 -8.08 34.76
C GLY A 9 -11.26 -9.40 34.40
N ILE A 10 -10.90 -9.91 33.22
CA ILE A 10 -11.32 -11.20 32.66
C ILE A 10 -10.00 -11.91 32.30
N SER A 11 -9.41 -12.68 33.21
CA SER A 11 -9.60 -14.12 33.45
C SER A 11 -9.24 -15.02 32.26
N SER A 12 -8.04 -15.61 32.34
CA SER A 12 -7.72 -17.04 32.19
C SER A 12 -8.24 -17.81 30.96
N VAL A 13 -7.30 -18.19 30.07
CA VAL A 13 -7.45 -19.37 29.21
C VAL A 13 -6.29 -20.31 29.53
N ILE A 14 -6.60 -21.45 30.16
CA ILE A 14 -5.69 -22.57 30.41
C ILE A 14 -6.24 -23.78 29.61
N ILE A 15 -5.36 -24.74 29.30
CA ILE A 15 -5.61 -26.18 29.05
C ILE A 15 -5.80 -26.49 27.53
N SER A 16 -5.12 -27.43 26.86
CA SER A 16 -4.29 -28.58 27.27
C SER A 16 -3.33 -28.99 26.16
N ALA A 17 -2.20 -29.58 26.55
CA ALA A 17 -1.34 -30.39 25.69
C ALA A 17 -2.05 -31.69 25.26
N LEU A 18 -1.87 -32.11 24.00
CA LEU A 18 -2.01 -33.51 23.61
C LEU A 18 -0.96 -33.85 22.55
N LEU A 19 0.17 -34.36 23.04
CA LEU A 19 1.11 -35.14 22.26
C LEU A 19 0.41 -36.45 21.89
N LEU A 20 0.25 -36.72 20.59
CA LEU A 20 0.11 -38.09 20.12
C LEU A 20 0.87 -38.25 18.80
N SER A 21 2.13 -38.66 18.93
CA SER A 21 2.89 -39.31 17.88
C SER A 21 2.13 -40.54 17.40
N SER A 22 1.48 -40.43 16.25
CA SER A 22 0.95 -41.59 15.52
C SER A 22 1.93 -41.94 14.40
N SER A 23 2.93 -42.74 14.75
CA SER A 23 3.72 -43.48 13.77
C SER A 23 2.82 -44.49 13.07
N HIS A 24 2.47 -44.23 11.81
CA HIS A 24 1.95 -45.27 10.92
C HIS A 24 3.02 -45.60 9.86
N PRO A 25 3.22 -46.90 9.54
CA PRO A 25 4.27 -47.34 8.64
C PRO A 25 3.95 -46.92 7.20
N ALA A 26 4.97 -46.39 6.51
CA ALA A 26 4.94 -46.27 5.05
C ALA A 26 5.09 -47.67 4.45
N LEU A 27 3.96 -48.34 4.24
CA LEU A 27 3.88 -49.53 3.40
C LEU A 27 3.80 -49.04 1.96
N ALA A 28 4.91 -49.20 1.23
CA ALA A 28 5.00 -48.88 -0.18
C ALA A 28 4.23 -49.94 -0.98
N ASP A 29 2.97 -49.64 -1.32
CA ASP A 29 2.27 -50.36 -2.37
C ASP A 29 2.60 -49.67 -3.70
N ASP A 30 3.39 -50.39 -4.50
CA ASP A 30 3.85 -49.98 -5.82
C ASP A 30 2.72 -50.23 -6.83
N ASP A 31 1.59 -49.53 -6.68
CA ASP A 31 0.53 -49.59 -7.68
C ASP A 31 0.83 -48.60 -8.81
N ARG A 32 1.52 -49.16 -9.80
CA ARG A 32 1.80 -48.62 -11.12
C ARG A 32 0.52 -48.50 -11.96
N SER A 33 -0.55 -47.89 -11.45
CA SER A 33 -1.79 -47.65 -12.21
C SER A 33 -1.87 -46.20 -12.67
N LYS A 34 -1.87 -46.03 -14.00
CA LYS A 34 -1.76 -44.75 -14.68
C LYS A 34 -3.03 -43.91 -14.53
N THR A 35 -2.86 -42.61 -14.26
CA THR A 35 -3.52 -41.54 -15.04
C THR A 35 -2.83 -40.18 -14.83
N LYS A 36 -2.20 -39.64 -15.88
CA LYS A 36 -1.86 -38.20 -16.03
C LYS A 36 -2.66 -37.68 -17.24
N PRO A 37 -3.12 -36.40 -17.28
CA PRO A 37 -2.63 -35.27 -16.50
C PRO A 37 -3.73 -34.25 -16.08
N ALA A 38 -4.09 -34.17 -14.79
CA ALA A 38 -4.81 -32.98 -14.28
C ALA A 38 -3.92 -31.71 -14.26
N SER A 39 -2.60 -31.87 -14.34
CA SER A 39 -1.62 -30.80 -14.26
C SER A 39 -1.66 -29.78 -15.41
N LYS A 40 -2.10 -30.16 -16.62
CA LYS A 40 -2.18 -29.22 -17.76
C LYS A 40 -3.31 -28.20 -17.59
N MET A 41 -4.43 -28.58 -16.98
CA MET A 41 -5.55 -27.66 -16.74
C MET A 41 -5.22 -26.66 -15.61
N GLU A 42 -4.54 -27.11 -14.56
CA GLU A 42 -4.10 -26.23 -13.48
C GLU A 42 -2.99 -25.28 -13.91
N VAL A 43 -2.03 -25.73 -14.73
CA VAL A 43 -0.98 -24.88 -15.33
C VAL A 43 -1.58 -23.84 -16.30
N LYS A 44 -2.65 -24.18 -17.03
CA LYS A 44 -3.37 -23.21 -17.88
C LYS A 44 -4.13 -22.18 -17.03
N LYS A 45 -4.85 -22.63 -16.00
CA LYS A 45 -5.56 -21.74 -15.05
C LYS A 45 -4.59 -20.82 -14.31
N SER A 46 -3.43 -21.31 -13.88
CA SER A 46 -2.41 -20.49 -13.22
C SER A 46 -1.74 -19.50 -14.17
N LYS A 47 -1.46 -19.88 -15.43
CA LYS A 47 -0.98 -18.94 -16.45
C LYS A 47 -1.99 -17.84 -16.78
N VAL A 48 -3.28 -18.16 -16.87
CA VAL A 48 -4.33 -17.16 -17.11
C VAL A 48 -4.49 -16.23 -15.91
N LYS A 49 -4.48 -16.76 -14.69
CA LYS A 49 -4.49 -15.94 -13.46
C LYS A 49 -3.26 -15.04 -13.33
N LEU A 50 -2.08 -15.53 -13.73
CA LEU A 50 -0.84 -14.75 -13.71
C LEU A 50 -0.87 -13.62 -14.75
N LYS A 51 -1.36 -13.88 -15.96
CA LYS A 51 -1.55 -12.84 -17.00
C LYS A 51 -2.54 -11.77 -16.54
N PHE A 52 -3.70 -12.19 -16.05
CA PHE A 52 -4.69 -11.27 -15.49
C PHE A 52 -4.12 -10.45 -14.31
N GLY A 53 -3.34 -11.09 -13.44
CA GLY A 53 -2.62 -10.41 -12.37
C GLY A 53 -1.64 -9.36 -12.90
N LYS A 54 -0.89 -9.66 -13.98
CA LYS A 54 0.02 -8.69 -14.62
C LYS A 54 -0.73 -7.50 -15.23
N ASP A 55 -1.80 -7.76 -15.96
CA ASP A 55 -2.59 -6.69 -16.59
C ASP A 55 -3.20 -5.77 -15.52
N SER A 56 -3.77 -6.35 -14.45
CA SER A 56 -4.30 -5.58 -13.32
C SER A 56 -3.23 -4.79 -12.55
N TYR A 57 -2.00 -5.31 -12.49
CA TYR A 57 -0.87 -4.63 -11.87
C TYR A 57 -0.41 -3.44 -12.72
N GLU A 58 -0.30 -3.61 -14.03
CA GLU A 58 0.07 -2.53 -14.96
C GLU A 58 -0.97 -1.41 -14.94
N GLU A 59 -2.26 -1.75 -14.92
CA GLU A 59 -3.35 -0.78 -14.77
C GLU A 59 -3.26 -0.03 -13.44
N ALA A 60 -3.04 -0.73 -12.33
CA ALA A 60 -2.87 -0.10 -11.02
C ALA A 60 -1.64 0.82 -10.95
N MET A 61 -0.54 0.45 -11.62
CA MET A 61 0.67 1.27 -11.71
C MET A 61 0.44 2.52 -12.55
N LYS A 62 -0.23 2.41 -13.71
CA LYS A 62 -0.60 3.56 -14.56
C LYS A 62 -1.53 4.52 -13.83
N ALA A 63 -2.58 4.01 -13.19
CA ALA A 63 -3.52 4.82 -12.43
C ALA A 63 -2.83 5.59 -11.29
N ARG A 64 -1.85 4.96 -10.62
CA ARG A 64 -1.05 5.62 -9.58
C ARG A 64 -0.17 6.72 -10.16
N GLU A 65 0.48 6.49 -11.30
CA GLU A 65 1.33 7.51 -11.93
C GLU A 65 0.50 8.70 -12.44
N GLU A 66 -0.64 8.46 -13.10
CA GLU A 66 -1.58 9.50 -13.50
C GLU A 66 -2.06 10.33 -12.30
N ALA A 67 -2.34 9.68 -11.17
CA ALA A 67 -2.72 10.36 -9.94
C ALA A 67 -1.57 11.24 -9.40
N ARG A 68 -0.31 10.78 -9.44
CA ARG A 68 0.87 11.57 -9.07
C ARG A 68 1.06 12.77 -9.99
N GLU A 69 0.92 12.58 -11.29
CA GLU A 69 1.02 13.67 -12.27
C GLU A 69 -0.07 14.72 -12.03
N LYS A 70 -1.30 14.29 -11.77
CA LYS A 70 -2.42 15.19 -11.45
C LYS A 70 -2.16 15.98 -10.17
N ILE A 71 -1.65 15.34 -9.12
CA ILE A 71 -1.26 16.02 -7.87
C ILE A 71 -0.19 17.08 -8.15
N ASN A 72 0.86 16.72 -8.90
CA ASN A 72 1.96 17.62 -9.23
C ASN A 72 1.51 18.79 -10.12
N ARG A 73 0.64 18.54 -11.09
CA ARG A 73 0.06 19.57 -11.95
C ARG A 73 -0.77 20.56 -11.12
N THR A 74 -1.59 20.04 -10.21
CA THR A 74 -2.42 20.85 -9.32
C THR A 74 -1.55 21.71 -8.41
N PHE A 75 -0.53 21.11 -7.78
CA PHE A 75 0.43 21.84 -6.95
C PHE A 75 1.11 22.98 -7.71
N LYS A 76 1.64 22.72 -8.91
CA LYS A 76 2.25 23.75 -9.76
C LYS A 76 1.27 24.87 -10.12
N ALA A 77 0.03 24.52 -10.46
CA ALA A 77 -1.01 25.50 -10.77
C ALA A 77 -1.35 26.39 -9.56
N THR A 78 -1.51 25.80 -8.37
CA THR A 78 -1.78 26.52 -7.12
C THR A 78 -0.65 27.48 -6.78
N ILE A 79 0.62 27.06 -6.89
CA ILE A 79 1.78 27.93 -6.62
C ILE A 79 1.85 29.08 -7.62
N LYS A 80 1.62 28.81 -8.91
CA LYS A 80 1.58 29.86 -9.95
C LYS A 80 0.47 30.86 -9.67
N LYS A 81 -0.73 30.39 -9.34
CA LYS A 81 -1.88 31.23 -9.00
C LYS A 81 -1.58 32.11 -7.78
N ALA A 82 -1.13 31.51 -6.67
CA ALA A 82 -0.81 32.26 -5.46
C ALA A 82 0.27 33.32 -5.70
N THR A 83 1.25 33.03 -6.55
CA THR A 83 2.31 33.98 -6.92
C THR A 83 1.77 35.11 -7.79
N ALA A 84 0.89 34.82 -8.76
CA ALA A 84 0.24 35.83 -9.58
C ALA A 84 -0.69 36.73 -8.75
N ASP A 85 -1.49 36.14 -7.85
CA ASP A 85 -2.37 36.86 -6.95
C ASP A 85 -1.57 37.79 -6.03
N ALA A 86 -0.45 37.32 -5.48
CA ALA A 86 0.45 38.15 -4.67
C ALA A 86 1.10 39.27 -5.49
N TYR A 87 1.52 39.00 -6.73
CA TYR A 87 2.08 40.02 -7.62
C TYR A 87 1.06 41.13 -7.92
N ASN A 88 -0.18 40.75 -8.24
CA ASN A 88 -1.27 41.69 -8.49
C ASN A 88 -1.59 42.51 -7.22
N ALA A 89 -1.70 41.86 -6.06
CA ALA A 89 -1.95 42.55 -4.80
C ALA A 89 -0.82 43.52 -4.42
N LEU A 90 0.44 43.19 -4.74
CA LEU A 90 1.58 44.08 -4.51
C LEU A 90 1.58 45.30 -5.43
N ALA A 91 0.97 45.22 -6.62
CA ALA A 91 0.82 46.35 -7.51
C ALA A 91 -0.09 47.43 -6.91
N ASP A 92 -1.11 47.01 -6.15
CA ASP A 92 -2.07 47.91 -5.50
C ASP A 92 -1.62 48.38 -4.10
N ALA A 93 -0.69 47.68 -3.47
CA ALA A 93 -0.23 47.94 -2.10
C ALA A 93 0.65 49.21 -2.01
N LYS A 94 0.24 50.15 -1.16
CA LYS A 94 0.91 51.46 -0.98
C LYS A 94 1.74 51.50 0.29
N THR A 95 1.35 50.75 1.32
CA THR A 95 2.02 50.78 2.63
C THR A 95 2.96 49.59 2.83
N ALA A 96 3.92 49.73 3.74
CA ALA A 96 4.82 48.63 4.11
C ALA A 96 4.08 47.47 4.79
N GLU A 97 3.08 47.80 5.61
CA GLU A 97 2.25 46.82 6.32
C GLU A 97 1.42 45.97 5.34
N GLU A 98 0.79 46.58 4.33
CA GLU A 98 0.07 45.86 3.27
C GLU A 98 0.99 44.89 2.53
N LYS A 99 2.20 45.35 2.15
CA LYS A 99 3.19 44.50 1.48
C LYS A 99 3.61 43.32 2.36
N MET A 100 3.82 43.54 3.66
CA MET A 100 4.11 42.45 4.61
C MET A 100 2.97 41.45 4.71
N MET A 101 1.71 41.92 4.79
CA MET A 101 0.53 41.07 4.83
C MET A 101 0.39 40.20 3.57
N ILE A 102 0.64 40.77 2.39
CA ILE A 102 0.61 40.05 1.11
C ILE A 102 1.70 38.97 1.07
N MET A 103 2.93 39.31 1.49
CA MET A 103 4.02 38.33 1.53
C MET A 103 3.76 37.20 2.54
N ASN A 104 3.19 37.52 3.70
CA ASN A 104 2.77 36.50 4.67
C ASN A 104 1.67 35.60 4.11
N THR A 105 0.70 36.18 3.40
CA THR A 105 -0.36 35.42 2.71
C THR A 105 0.21 34.47 1.67
N LEU A 106 1.16 34.95 0.85
CA LEU A 106 1.86 34.12 -0.13
C LEU A 106 2.63 32.97 0.55
N LYS A 107 3.35 33.26 1.64
CA LYS A 107 4.07 32.24 2.40
C LYS A 107 3.12 31.18 2.94
N ASN A 108 2.00 31.59 3.54
CA ASN A 108 0.99 30.68 4.08
C ASN A 108 0.34 29.83 2.97
N ALA A 109 0.03 30.43 1.82
CA ALA A 109 -0.50 29.71 0.66
C ALA A 109 0.49 28.67 0.11
N ARG A 110 1.80 28.95 0.14
CA ARG A 110 2.82 27.97 -0.24
C ARG A 110 2.91 26.82 0.75
N ILE A 111 2.87 27.10 2.05
CA ILE A 111 2.88 26.08 3.10
C ILE A 111 1.66 25.17 2.97
N SER A 112 0.46 25.73 2.80
CA SER A 112 -0.76 24.95 2.63
C SER A 112 -0.74 24.11 1.35
N ALA A 113 -0.24 24.65 0.24
CA ALA A 113 -0.08 23.90 -1.00
C ALA A 113 0.87 22.69 -0.85
N VAL A 114 1.97 22.85 -0.10
CA VAL A 114 2.88 21.74 0.20
C VAL A 114 2.20 20.70 1.09
N ALA A 115 1.53 21.13 2.16
CA ALA A 115 0.81 20.21 3.06
C ALA A 115 -0.27 19.41 2.30
N LEU A 116 -1.02 20.05 1.41
CA LEU A 116 -2.02 19.39 0.57
C LEU A 116 -1.39 18.40 -0.41
N ARG A 117 -0.24 18.75 -1.01
CA ARG A 117 0.50 17.85 -1.89
C ARG A 117 0.98 16.61 -1.12
N ASP A 118 1.55 16.81 0.05
CA ASP A 118 2.11 15.71 0.85
C ASP A 118 0.99 14.80 1.39
N LEU A 119 -0.15 15.38 1.80
CA LEU A 119 -1.35 14.61 2.15
C LEU A 119 -1.89 13.82 0.96
N ALA A 120 -1.95 14.43 -0.22
CA ALA A 120 -2.42 13.75 -1.44
C ALA A 120 -1.46 12.63 -1.87
N LEU A 121 -0.15 12.81 -1.72
CA LEU A 121 0.85 11.77 -1.97
C LEU A 121 0.77 10.64 -0.93
N ALA A 122 0.51 10.95 0.34
CA ALA A 122 0.27 9.94 1.37
C ALA A 122 -1.01 9.13 1.09
N ALA A 123 -2.06 9.78 0.56
CA ALA A 123 -3.31 9.12 0.17
C ALA A 123 -3.15 8.11 -0.99
N LEU A 124 -2.07 8.21 -1.79
CA LEU A 124 -1.76 7.21 -2.82
C LEU A 124 -1.33 5.86 -2.25
N GLY A 125 -1.00 5.78 -0.96
CA GLY A 125 -0.72 4.52 -0.26
C GLY A 125 0.47 3.72 -0.79
N SER A 126 0.54 2.46 -0.34
CA SER A 126 1.60 1.51 -0.70
C SER A 126 1.58 1.18 -2.20
N LEU A 127 2.77 0.94 -2.75
CA LEU A 127 2.92 0.46 -4.12
C LEU A 127 2.05 -0.78 -4.37
N PRO A 128 1.42 -0.90 -5.56
CA PRO A 128 0.80 -2.15 -5.99
C PRO A 128 1.83 -3.28 -5.82
N SER A 129 1.45 -4.36 -5.13
CA SER A 129 2.32 -5.52 -4.97
C SER A 129 2.39 -6.26 -6.30
N PRO A 130 3.59 -6.62 -6.80
CA PRO A 130 3.70 -7.49 -7.96
C PRO A 130 2.89 -8.78 -7.72
N PRO A 131 2.22 -9.33 -8.75
CA PRO A 131 1.62 -10.65 -8.67
C PRO A 131 2.75 -11.63 -8.38
N GLY A 132 2.83 -12.10 -7.14
CA GLY A 132 4.02 -12.77 -6.61
C GLY A 132 4.52 -13.86 -7.55
N GLU A 133 5.77 -13.71 -8.01
CA GLU A 133 6.54 -14.89 -8.37
C GLU A 133 6.61 -15.73 -7.09
N ALA A 134 5.99 -16.91 -7.12
CA ALA A 134 6.18 -17.89 -6.06
C ALA A 134 7.68 -17.99 -5.83
N LYS A 135 8.13 -17.77 -4.58
CA LYS A 135 9.53 -17.88 -4.17
C LYS A 135 10.06 -19.24 -4.61
N MET A 136 10.65 -19.29 -5.81
CA MET A 136 11.53 -20.36 -6.19
C MET A 136 12.81 -20.11 -5.38
N ASP A 137 13.32 -21.17 -4.76
CA ASP A 137 14.72 -21.29 -4.34
C ASP A 137 15.14 -20.87 -2.92
N GLU A 138 14.30 -21.08 -1.89
CA GLU A 138 14.82 -21.23 -0.50
C GLU A 138 15.07 -22.71 -0.13
N LYS A 139 14.58 -23.69 -0.92
CA LYS A 139 14.71 -25.13 -0.60
C LYS A 139 15.84 -25.87 -1.32
N ARG A 140 16.68 -25.18 -2.11
CA ARG A 140 17.80 -25.78 -2.86
C ARG A 140 19.18 -25.57 -2.24
N ARG A 141 19.32 -24.78 -1.17
CA ARG A 141 20.63 -24.51 -0.55
C ARG A 141 20.94 -25.33 0.70
N THR A 142 20.00 -26.13 1.22
CA THR A 142 20.23 -26.95 2.44
C THR A 142 20.47 -28.44 2.15
N LEU A 143 20.65 -28.82 0.90
CA LEU A 143 20.97 -30.20 0.50
C LEU A 143 22.11 -30.17 -0.52
N ALA A 144 23.32 -29.98 -0.01
CA ALA A 144 24.52 -30.58 -0.62
C ALA A 144 25.19 -31.43 0.48
N PRO A 145 25.52 -32.69 0.19
CA PRO A 145 26.12 -33.63 1.14
C PRO A 145 27.56 -33.26 1.51
#